data_AF-A0A925RIT1-F1
#
_entry.id   AF-A0A925RIT1-F1
#
_cell.length_a   1.000
_cell.length_b   1.000
_cell.length_c   1.000
_cell.angle_alpha   90.00
_cell.angle_beta   90.00
_cell.angle_gamma   90.00
#
_symmetry.space_group_name_H-M   'P 1'
#
loop_
_entity.id
_entity.type
_entity.pdbx_description
1 polymer ?
#
loop_
_entity_poly.entity_id
_entity_poly.type
_entity_poly.pdbx_seq_one_letter_code
_entity_poly.pdbx_strand_id
1 'polypeptide(L)'
;MYFDPPYDPVTPTANFTSYTVDAFGPDQQRELADTARALVARGCQVMLSNSDTPFIRSLYKGFQIDRVKCARAINSNAARRGDVDEVIMTAGY
;
A
#
# COMPACT_ATOMS: atom_id res chain seq x y z
N MET A 1 15.47 -0.72 -4.21
CA MET A 1 14.60 -1.92 -4.15
C MET A 1 13.16 -1.46 -4.31
N TYR A 2 12.35 -2.23 -5.02
CA TYR A 2 10.93 -1.93 -5.25
C TYR A 2 10.06 -3.06 -4.68
N PHE A 3 8.96 -2.69 -4.03
CA PHE A 3 8.01 -3.61 -3.41
C PHE A 3 6.58 -3.32 -3.90
N ASP A 4 5.85 -4.38 -4.26
CA ASP A 4 4.45 -4.32 -4.68
C ASP A 4 3.66 -5.45 -3.97
N PRO A 5 3.40 -5.31 -2.66
CA PRO A 5 2.72 -6.33 -1.87
C PRO A 5 1.21 -6.37 -2.21
N PRO A 6 0.44 -7.35 -1.72
CA PRO A 6 -1.02 -7.24 -1.68
C PRO A 6 -1.46 -5.94 -0.98
N TYR A 7 -2.43 -5.23 -1.57
CA TYR A 7 -2.77 -3.87 -1.14
C TYR A 7 -3.70 -3.90 0.07
N ASP A 8 -3.57 -2.89 0.93
CA ASP A 8 -4.55 -2.68 2.00
C ASP A 8 -5.94 -2.41 1.40
N PRO A 9 -6.99 -3.12 1.84
CA PRO A 9 -8.33 -2.94 1.29
C PRO A 9 -8.87 -1.54 1.61
N VAL A 10 -9.30 -0.80 0.59
CA VAL A 10 -9.84 0.57 0.72
C VAL A 10 -11.17 0.60 1.50
N THR A 11 -11.92 -0.51 1.54
CA THR A 11 -13.12 -0.65 2.36
C THR A 11 -13.11 -1.95 3.16
N PRO A 12 -13.67 -1.98 4.38
CA PRO A 12 -13.77 -3.20 5.18
C PRO A 12 -14.53 -4.34 4.48
N THR A 13 -15.49 -3.99 3.61
CA THR A 13 -16.28 -4.95 2.82
C THR A 13 -15.55 -5.52 1.61
N ALA A 14 -14.45 -4.88 1.17
CA ALA A 14 -13.55 -5.48 0.18
C ALA A 14 -12.72 -6.63 0.76
N ASN A 15 -12.74 -6.79 2.10
CA ASN A 15 -11.99 -7.79 2.85
C ASN A 15 -12.78 -9.08 3.14
N PHE A 16 -13.83 -9.39 2.37
CA PHE A 16 -14.73 -10.55 2.62
C PHE A 16 -14.09 -11.93 2.31
N THR A 17 -12.82 -12.12 2.64
CA THR A 17 -12.08 -13.40 2.58
C THR A 17 -11.18 -13.55 3.81
N SER A 18 -11.75 -13.40 5.01
CA SER A 18 -11.01 -13.41 6.30
C SER A 18 -10.71 -14.80 6.87
N TYR A 19 -10.70 -15.87 6.07
CA TYR A 19 -10.52 -17.26 6.54
C TYR A 19 -9.27 -17.95 6.00
N THR A 20 -8.19 -17.21 5.77
CA THR A 20 -6.88 -17.81 5.46
C THR A 20 -5.83 -17.27 6.41
N VAL A 21 -5.20 -18.19 7.15
CA VAL A 21 -4.12 -17.93 8.12
C VAL A 21 -2.86 -17.36 7.43
N ASP A 22 -2.79 -17.47 6.09
CA ASP A 22 -1.68 -17.04 5.24
C ASP A 22 -1.94 -15.75 4.43
N ALA A 23 -3.02 -15.01 4.72
CA ALA A 23 -3.31 -13.77 3.98
C ALA A 23 -2.34 -12.64 4.39
N PHE A 24 -1.86 -11.89 3.40
CA PHE A 24 -1.06 -10.68 3.63
C PHE A 24 -1.96 -9.59 4.25
N GLY A 25 -1.96 -9.54 5.58
CA GLY A 25 -2.81 -8.67 6.37
C GLY A 25 -2.05 -7.50 7.01
N PRO A 26 -2.67 -6.84 7.99
CA PRO A 26 -2.10 -5.69 8.67
C PRO A 26 -0.72 -5.97 9.30
N ASP A 27 -0.49 -7.19 9.79
CA ASP A 27 0.79 -7.55 10.42
C ASP A 27 1.91 -7.71 9.38
N GLN A 28 1.63 -8.35 8.24
CA GLN A 28 2.60 -8.42 7.14
C GLN A 28 2.88 -7.03 6.54
N GLN A 29 1.89 -6.12 6.49
CA GLN A 29 2.12 -4.73 6.11
C GLN A 29 3.08 -4.01 7.07
N ARG A 30 2.96 -4.26 8.38
CA ARG A 30 3.87 -3.70 9.41
C ARG A 30 5.28 -4.25 9.27
N GLU A 31 5.42 -5.57 9.14
CA GLU A 31 6.71 -6.23 8.94
C GLU A 31 7.43 -5.73 7.68
N LEU A 32 6.69 -5.51 6.60
CA LEU A 32 7.24 -4.94 5.37
C LEU A 32 7.70 -3.49 5.57
N ALA A 33 6.95 -2.68 6.32
CA ALA A 33 7.35 -1.31 6.63
C ALA A 33 8.64 -1.26 7.48
N ASP A 34 8.77 -2.16 8.46
CA ASP A 34 9.98 -2.30 9.27
C ASP A 34 11.17 -2.75 8.43
N THR A 35 10.95 -3.71 7.53
CA THR A 35 11.97 -4.16 6.57
C THR A 35 12.42 -3.02 5.66
N ALA A 36 11.49 -2.24 5.12
CA ALA A 36 11.80 -1.07 4.30
C ALA A 36 12.64 -0.04 5.08
N ARG A 37 12.30 0.26 6.33
CA ARG A 37 13.09 1.15 7.20
C ARG A 37 14.50 0.62 7.46
N ALA A 38 14.63 -0.68 7.74
CA ALA A 38 15.93 -1.31 7.95
C ALA A 38 16.82 -1.24 6.69
N LEU A 39 16.24 -1.40 5.51
CA LEU A 39 16.95 -1.25 4.23
C LEU A 39 17.41 0.20 4.01
N VAL A 40 16.53 1.17 4.26
CA VAL A 40 16.88 2.60 4.18
C VAL A 40 18.01 2.93 5.15
N ALA A 41 17.96 2.44 6.39
CA ALA A 41 19.02 2.64 7.38
C ALA A 41 20.37 2.03 6.96
N ARG A 42 20.37 1.02 6.07
CA ARG A 42 21.57 0.42 5.48
C ARG A 42 22.05 1.17 4.22
N GLY A 43 21.46 2.32 3.89
CA GLY A 43 21.81 3.13 2.72
C GLY A 43 21.19 2.63 1.42
N CYS A 44 20.17 1.76 1.48
CA CYS A 44 19.46 1.33 0.28
C CYS A 44 18.33 2.31 -0.07
N GLN A 45 18.19 2.64 -1.35
CA GLN A 45 17.01 3.32 -1.87
C GLN A 45 15.84 2.34 -1.93
N VAL A 46 14.68 2.74 -1.40
CA VAL A 46 13.46 1.93 -1.35
C VAL A 46 12.30 2.67 -1.99
N MET A 47 11.49 1.95 -2.75
CA MET A 47 10.22 2.38 -3.31
C MET A 47 9.14 1.31 -3.05
N LEU A 48 7.92 1.71 -2.76
CA LEU A 48 6.78 0.80 -2.56
C LEU A 48 5.49 1.41 -3.10
N SER A 49 4.59 0.58 -3.63
CA SER A 49 3.24 0.96 -4.07
C SER A 49 2.18 0.28 -3.21
N ASN A 50 1.11 1.00 -2.85
CA ASN A 50 -0.02 0.45 -2.09
C ASN A 50 -1.28 1.34 -2.22
N SER A 51 -2.41 0.90 -1.64
CA SER A 51 -3.63 1.70 -1.53
C SER A 51 -3.42 2.95 -0.68
N ASP A 52 -4.08 4.04 -1.04
CA ASP A 52 -4.04 5.29 -0.28
C ASP A 52 -4.98 5.26 0.95
N THR A 53 -4.66 4.43 1.94
CA THR A 53 -5.42 4.32 3.18
C THR A 53 -4.74 5.04 4.35
N PRO A 54 -5.49 5.48 5.38
CA PRO A 54 -4.89 6.02 6.60
C PRO A 54 -3.91 5.06 7.27
N PHE A 55 -4.17 3.74 7.18
CA PHE A 55 -3.31 2.70 7.73
C PHE A 55 -1.94 2.69 7.01
N ILE A 56 -1.93 2.59 5.69
CA ILE A 56 -0.68 2.61 4.90
C ILE A 56 0.10 3.90 5.13
N ARG A 57 -0.56 5.07 5.07
CA ARG A 57 0.12 6.35 5.33
C ARG A 57 0.77 6.41 6.70
N SER A 58 0.15 5.80 7.72
CA SER A 58 0.72 5.75 9.07
C SER A 58 1.98 4.89 9.14
N LEU A 59 1.98 3.74 8.45
CA LEU A 59 3.13 2.82 8.44
C LEU A 59 4.38 3.43 7.82
N TYR A 60 4.21 4.24 6.77
CA TYR A 60 5.33 4.85 6.04
C TYR A 60 5.56 6.32 6.41
N LYS A 61 5.12 6.76 7.60
CA LYS A 61 5.44 8.10 8.11
C LYS A 61 6.97 8.31 8.09
N GLY A 62 7.40 9.40 7.45
CA GLY A 62 8.81 9.76 7.25
C GLY A 62 9.38 9.37 5.88
N PHE A 63 8.64 8.60 5.08
CA PHE A 63 8.93 8.43 3.65
C PHE A 63 8.31 9.60 2.87
N GLN A 64 8.81 9.86 1.67
CA GLN A 64 8.10 10.68 0.71
C GLN A 64 6.90 9.87 0.18
N ILE A 65 5.70 10.45 0.21
CA ILE A 65 4.46 9.80 -0.20
C ILE A 65 3.84 10.60 -1.34
N ASP A 66 3.88 10.02 -2.54
CA ASP A 66 3.29 10.58 -3.75
C ASP A 66 1.95 9.88 -4.04
N ARG A 67 0.87 10.65 -4.16
CA ARG A 67 -0.45 10.09 -4.50
C ARG A 67 -0.60 9.95 -6.01
N VAL A 68 -1.05 8.79 -6.44
CA VAL A 68 -1.34 8.49 -7.84
C VAL A 68 -2.84 8.29 -7.98
N LYS A 69 -3.45 9.13 -8.83
CA LYS A 69 -4.86 8.98 -9.18
C LYS A 69 -4.99 7.95 -10.29
N CYS A 70 -5.40 6.74 -9.93
CA CYS A 70 -5.68 5.69 -10.90
C CYS A 70 -7.13 5.79 -11.36
N ALA A 71 -7.36 6.48 -12.49
CA ALA A 71 -8.65 6.47 -13.15
C ALA A 71 -8.96 5.06 -13.68
N ARG A 72 -9.79 4.28 -12.98
CA ARG A 72 -10.26 2.98 -13.48
C ARG A 72 -11.22 3.19 -14.65
N ALA A 73 -10.68 3.29 -15.86
CA ALA A 73 -11.47 3.30 -17.09
C ALA A 73 -12.24 1.97 -17.32
N ILE A 74 -11.83 0.88 -16.67
CA ILE A 74 -12.39 -0.46 -16.84
C ILE A 74 -13.06 -0.92 -15.54
N ASN A 75 -14.27 -0.44 -15.28
CA ASN A 75 -15.18 -1.06 -14.33
C ASN A 75 -16.54 -1.26 -15.01
N SER A 76 -17.06 -2.49 -15.02
CA SER A 76 -18.33 -2.84 -15.66
C SER A 76 -19.54 -2.21 -14.97
N ASN A 77 -19.37 -1.61 -13.78
CA ASN A 77 -20.41 -0.89 -13.05
C ASN A 77 -20.09 0.60 -12.95
N ALA A 78 -20.84 1.42 -13.69
CA ALA A 78 -20.69 2.87 -13.74
C ALA A 78 -20.82 3.58 -12.38
N ALA A 79 -21.54 2.99 -11.42
CA ALA A 79 -21.76 3.57 -10.08
C ALA A 79 -20.61 3.34 -9.09
N ARG A 80 -19.65 2.46 -9.42
CA ARG A 80 -18.45 2.19 -8.60
C ARG A 80 -17.18 2.76 -9.21
N ARG A 81 -17.31 3.74 -10.12
CA ARG A 81 -16.21 4.61 -10.56
C ARG A 81 -15.85 5.57 -9.42
N GLY A 82 -15.35 5.02 -8.32
CA GLY A 82 -14.67 5.77 -7.27
C GLY A 82 -13.18 5.69 -7.53
N ASP A 83 -12.50 6.83 -7.41
CA ASP A 83 -11.05 6.91 -7.47
C ASP A 83 -10.47 5.96 -6.41
N VAL A 84 -9.75 4.93 -6.83
CA VAL A 84 -8.85 4.24 -5.91
C VAL A 84 -7.58 5.07 -5.96
N ASP A 85 -7.45 5.97 -4.99
CA ASP A 85 -6.20 6.67 -4.77
C ASP A 85 -5.15 5.62 -4.36
N GLU A 86 -4.05 5.55 -5.08
CA GLU A 86 -2.88 4.73 -4.76
C GLU A 86 -1.77 5.67 -4.24
N VAL A 87 -0.82 5.12 -3.49
CA VAL A 87 0.36 5.85 -3.02
C VAL A 87 1.64 5.14 -3.44
N ILE A 88 2.60 5.94 -3.87
CA ILE A 88 3.99 5.54 -4.03
C ILE A 88 4.78 6.12 -2.85
N MET A 89 5.43 5.26 -2.09
CA MET A 89 6.30 5.65 -0.98
C MET A 89 7.76 5.46 -1.37
N THR A 90 8.59 6.50 -1.17
CA THR A 90 10.03 6.46 -1.49
C THR A 90 10.89 6.97 -0.33
N ALA A 91 12.08 6.39 -0.16
CA ALA A 91 13.07 6.83 0.83
C ALA A 91 14.50 6.34 0.49
N GLY A 92 15.50 6.92 1.16
CA GLY A 92 16.92 6.56 0.98
C GLY A 92 17.66 7.35 -0.11
N TYR A 93 17.08 8.48 -0.55
CA TYR A 93 17.73 9.47 -1.40
C TYR A 93 18.39 10.57 -0.56
#